data_AF-A0A9D4T172-F1
#
_entry.id   AF-A0A9D4T172-F1
#
_cell.length_a   1.000
_cell.length_b   1.000
_cell.length_c   1.000
_cell.angle_alpha   90.00
_cell.angle_beta   90.00
_cell.angle_gamma   90.00
#
_symmetry.space_group_name_H-M   'P 1'
#
loop_
_entity.id
_entity.type
_entity.pdbx_description
1 polymer ?
#
loop_
_entity_poly.entity_id
_entity_poly.type
_entity_poly.pdbx_seq_one_letter_code
_entity_poly.pdbx_strand_id
1 'polypeptide(L)'
;MGRDGSAKLASSADSVKREGISCSLCGTDLVTEDQLRAHRCSERPRGRGRYACRYCHFACNDRLEHSLHQTQHLKDRPFSCGVCGKAFARNSDRNRHVKIHTGVRPFQCDVCSRKFRQSWHLQYHRSTHTDF
;
A
#
# COMPACT_ATOMS: atom_id res chain seq x y z
N MET A 1 -56.74 27.40 27.23
CA MET A 1 -55.74 26.34 26.99
C MET A 1 -54.40 27.00 26.74
N GLY A 2 -53.38 26.70 27.54
CA GLY A 2 -52.04 27.26 27.34
C GLY A 2 -51.14 27.02 28.53
N ARG A 3 -49.99 26.37 28.27
CA ARG A 3 -48.63 26.78 28.67
C ARG A 3 -47.67 25.59 28.67
N ASP A 4 -46.77 25.64 27.69
CA ASP A 4 -45.37 25.24 27.74
C ASP A 4 -44.73 25.22 29.13
N GLY A 5 -43.72 24.37 29.29
CA GLY A 5 -42.68 24.63 30.27
C GLY A 5 -41.87 23.43 30.70
N SER A 6 -41.12 22.82 29.79
CA SER A 6 -39.98 21.97 30.15
C SER A 6 -38.92 22.80 30.89
N ALA A 7 -38.55 22.43 32.11
CA ALA A 7 -37.23 22.74 32.66
C ALA A 7 -36.88 21.93 33.92
N LYS A 8 -35.81 21.12 33.76
CA LYS A 8 -34.71 20.83 34.72
C LYS A 8 -35.11 20.05 36.01
N LEU A 9 -34.28 19.18 36.58
CA LEU A 9 -32.88 19.34 36.99
C LEU A 9 -32.19 17.98 37.18
N ALA A 10 -30.87 18.02 37.09
CA ALA A 10 -29.91 16.92 37.19
C ALA A 10 -29.57 16.53 38.63
N SER A 11 -29.02 15.31 38.80
CA SER A 11 -27.94 14.92 39.74
C SER A 11 -27.51 13.49 39.34
N SER A 12 -26.29 13.29 38.82
CA SER A 12 -25.05 12.94 39.58
C SER A 12 -25.26 11.69 40.45
N ALA A 13 -24.45 10.63 40.45
CA ALA A 13 -23.17 10.31 39.85
C ALA A 13 -22.98 8.79 39.95
N ASP A 14 -22.22 8.16 39.05
CA ASP A 14 -21.21 7.18 39.48
C ASP A 14 -20.21 6.95 38.35
N SER A 15 -18.97 7.36 38.62
CA SER A 15 -17.82 7.15 37.75
C SER A 15 -17.28 5.75 37.98
N VAL A 16 -17.93 4.73 37.43
CA VAL A 16 -17.25 3.46 37.16
C VAL A 16 -16.59 3.60 35.80
N LYS A 17 -15.27 3.83 35.77
CA LYS A 17 -14.44 3.53 34.60
C LYS A 17 -14.62 2.06 34.28
N ARG A 18 -15.60 1.72 33.44
CA ARG A 18 -15.65 0.44 32.77
C ARG A 18 -14.63 0.54 31.66
N GLU A 19 -13.43 0.02 31.91
CA GLU A 19 -12.43 -0.21 30.87
C GLU A 19 -13.04 -1.23 29.89
N GLY A 20 -13.81 -0.71 28.94
CA GLY A 20 -14.41 -1.51 27.88
C GLY A 20 -13.31 -2.18 27.08
N ILE A 21 -13.52 -3.45 26.74
CA ILE A 21 -12.57 -4.18 25.90
C ILE A 21 -12.96 -3.86 24.46
N SER A 22 -12.18 -3.00 23.81
CA SER A 22 -12.37 -2.67 22.40
C SER A 22 -11.92 -3.82 21.52
N CYS A 23 -12.74 -4.22 20.55
CA CYS A 23 -12.33 -5.20 19.54
C CYS A 23 -11.17 -4.61 18.72
N SER A 24 -10.00 -5.24 18.75
CA SER A 24 -8.80 -4.78 18.04
C SER A 24 -8.91 -4.82 16.51
N LEU A 25 -10.01 -5.33 15.96
CA LEU A 25 -10.26 -5.48 14.52
C LEU A 25 -11.21 -4.43 13.94
N CYS A 26 -12.23 -4.01 14.70
CA CYS A 26 -13.21 -3.00 14.26
C CYS A 26 -13.29 -1.77 15.20
N GLY A 27 -12.55 -1.77 16.31
CA GLY A 27 -12.61 -0.69 17.31
C GLY A 27 -13.94 -0.63 18.07
N THR A 28 -14.80 -1.65 17.97
CA THR A 28 -16.08 -1.67 18.67
C THR A 28 -15.86 -1.88 20.17
N ASP A 29 -16.33 -0.93 20.98
CA ASP A 29 -16.24 -1.00 22.44
C ASP A 29 -17.24 -2.01 22.98
N LEU A 30 -16.72 -3.07 23.61
CA LEU A 30 -17.52 -4.13 24.21
C LEU A 30 -17.33 -4.11 25.73
N VAL A 31 -18.41 -4.38 26.45
CA VAL A 31 -18.46 -4.16 27.91
C VAL A 31 -17.83 -5.31 28.69
N THR A 32 -17.74 -6.52 28.11
CA THR A 32 -17.20 -7.73 28.78
C THR A 32 -16.44 -8.63 27.81
N GLU A 33 -15.53 -9.45 28.34
CA GLU A 33 -14.71 -10.38 27.53
C GLU A 33 -15.55 -11.45 26.84
N ASP A 34 -16.62 -11.93 27.48
CA ASP A 34 -17.55 -12.89 26.88
C ASP A 34 -18.28 -12.30 25.65
N GLN A 35 -18.62 -11.00 25.72
CA GLN A 35 -19.18 -10.28 24.57
C GLN A 35 -18.15 -10.09 23.46
N LEU A 36 -16.86 -9.92 23.78
CA LEU A 36 -15.78 -9.95 22.78
C LEU A 36 -15.60 -11.35 22.16
N ARG A 37 -15.69 -12.42 22.95
CA ARG A 37 -15.60 -13.81 22.46
C ARG A 37 -16.78 -14.17 21.55
N ALA A 38 -17.99 -13.67 21.87
CA ALA A 38 -19.19 -13.85 21.05
C ALA A 38 -19.29 -12.87 19.87
N HIS A 39 -18.55 -11.74 19.90
CA HIS A 39 -18.58 -10.72 18.87
C HIS A 39 -17.98 -11.23 17.55
N ARG A 40 -18.85 -11.44 16.55
CA ARG A 40 -18.44 -11.73 15.17
C ARG A 40 -18.16 -10.43 14.42
N CYS A 41 -16.95 -9.90 14.54
CA CYS A 41 -16.54 -8.67 13.84
C CYS A 41 -16.64 -8.84 12.31
N SER A 42 -17.39 -7.92 11.68
CA SER A 42 -17.61 -7.87 10.23
C SER A 42 -16.36 -7.40 9.47
N GLU A 43 -15.55 -6.55 10.09
CA GLU A 43 -14.23 -6.09 9.62
C GLU A 43 -13.12 -7.10 9.99
N ARG A 44 -13.43 -8.40 9.93
CA ARG A 44 -12.37 -9.41 10.02
C ARG A 44 -11.42 -9.15 8.85
N PRO A 45 -10.09 -9.06 9.06
CA PRO A 45 -9.16 -8.95 7.95
C PRO A 45 -9.47 -10.07 6.96
N ARG A 46 -9.84 -9.68 5.74
CA ARG A 46 -10.31 -10.60 4.70
C ARG A 46 -9.13 -11.43 4.25
N GLY A 47 -8.95 -12.55 4.94
CA GLY A 47 -7.93 -13.56 4.66
C GLY A 47 -8.02 -14.70 5.67
N ARG A 48 -9.13 -15.44 5.70
CA ARG A 48 -9.17 -16.74 6.42
C ARG A 48 -8.45 -17.80 5.58
N GLY A 49 -7.13 -17.74 5.60
CA GLY A 49 -6.25 -18.71 4.95
C GLY A 49 -5.01 -18.94 5.79
N ARG A 50 -4.59 -20.21 5.98
CA ARG A 50 -3.32 -20.57 6.64
C ARG A 50 -2.12 -19.86 5.99
N TYR A 51 -2.20 -19.60 4.70
CA TYR A 51 -1.15 -18.98 3.92
C TYR A 51 -1.58 -17.58 3.46
N ALA A 52 -1.14 -16.56 4.19
CA ALA A 52 -1.37 -15.15 3.85
C ALA A 52 -0.28 -14.64 2.90
N CYS A 53 -0.66 -13.84 1.91
CA CYS A 53 0.29 -13.17 1.04
C CYS A 53 0.86 -11.93 1.73
N ARG A 54 2.18 -11.73 1.63
CA ARG A 54 2.88 -10.56 2.20
C ARG A 54 2.88 -9.33 1.28
N TYR A 55 2.44 -9.49 0.03
CA TYR A 55 2.44 -8.46 -1.00
C TYR A 55 1.04 -7.95 -1.36
N CYS A 56 -0.02 -8.65 -0.94
CA CYS A 56 -1.41 -8.25 -1.11
C CYS A 56 -2.30 -8.90 -0.05
N HIS A 57 -3.58 -8.52 0.02
CA HIS A 57 -4.55 -9.05 0.99
C HIS A 57 -5.14 -10.43 0.62
N PHE A 58 -4.46 -11.20 -0.24
CA PHE A 58 -4.88 -12.56 -0.58
C PHE A 58 -4.44 -13.55 0.51
N ALA A 59 -5.32 -14.48 0.88
CA ALA A 59 -4.97 -15.61 1.74
C ALA A 59 -5.71 -16.87 1.30
N CYS A 60 -5.01 -18.00 1.25
CA CYS A 60 -5.55 -19.30 0.89
C CYS A 60 -5.17 -20.37 1.93
N ASN A 61 -5.79 -21.54 1.83
CA ASN A 61 -5.52 -22.67 2.75
C ASN A 61 -4.64 -23.75 2.12
N ASP A 62 -4.48 -23.74 0.79
CA ASP A 62 -3.64 -24.67 0.05
C ASP A 62 -2.23 -24.10 -0.18
N ARG A 63 -1.20 -24.91 0.10
CA ARG A 63 0.20 -24.49 0.00
C ARG A 63 0.64 -24.32 -1.45
N LEU A 64 0.15 -25.15 -2.36
CA LEU A 64 0.50 -25.09 -3.79
C LEU A 64 -0.15 -23.86 -4.42
N GLU A 65 -1.41 -23.58 -4.08
CA GLU A 65 -2.12 -22.36 -4.47
C GLU A 65 -1.42 -21.12 -3.93
N HIS A 66 -0.97 -21.12 -2.67
CA HIS A 66 -0.19 -20.02 -2.11
C HIS A 66 1.13 -19.83 -2.84
N SER A 67 1.85 -20.93 -3.12
CA SER A 67 3.11 -20.89 -3.85
C SER A 67 2.91 -20.36 -5.27
N LEU A 68 1.87 -20.80 -5.99
CA LEU A 68 1.51 -20.32 -7.33
C LEU A 68 1.03 -18.86 -7.33
N HIS A 69 0.35 -18.45 -6.26
CA HIS A 69 -0.01 -17.05 -6.04
C HIS A 69 1.23 -16.19 -5.77
N GLN A 70 2.15 -16.65 -4.93
CA GLN A 70 3.43 -15.99 -4.70
C GLN A 70 4.25 -15.90 -5.98
N THR A 71 4.19 -16.91 -6.86
CA THR A 71 4.81 -16.79 -8.19
C THR A 71 4.16 -15.75 -9.08
N GLN A 72 2.94 -15.28 -8.84
CA GLN A 72 2.41 -14.11 -9.57
C GLN A 72 3.07 -12.80 -9.14
N HIS A 73 3.48 -12.70 -7.86
CA HIS A 73 4.31 -11.58 -7.38
C HIS A 73 5.76 -11.73 -7.85
N LEU A 74 6.24 -12.99 -7.92
CA LEU A 74 7.58 -13.35 -8.39
C LEU A 74 7.62 -13.60 -9.90
N LYS A 75 6.56 -13.29 -10.65
CA LYS A 75 6.55 -13.34 -12.11
C LYS A 75 7.39 -12.16 -12.61
N ASP A 76 8.69 -12.47 -12.63
CA ASP A 76 9.75 -11.89 -13.42
C ASP A 76 10.24 -10.50 -13.04
N ARG A 77 10.56 -10.21 -11.76
CA ARG A 77 11.32 -8.99 -11.40
C ARG A 77 12.40 -9.17 -10.31
N PRO A 78 13.46 -9.98 -10.55
CA PRO A 78 14.50 -10.22 -9.55
C PRO A 78 15.38 -9.01 -9.25
N PHE A 79 15.29 -7.93 -10.02
CA PHE A 79 16.15 -6.76 -9.87
C PHE A 79 15.40 -5.61 -9.20
N SER A 80 15.54 -5.50 -7.88
CA SER A 80 15.00 -4.38 -7.11
C SER A 80 15.94 -3.19 -7.07
N CYS A 81 15.37 -1.99 -6.99
CA CYS A 81 16.12 -0.76 -6.73
C CYS A 81 16.36 -0.61 -5.23
N GLY A 82 17.62 -0.54 -4.81
CA GLY A 82 17.98 -0.34 -3.40
C GLY A 82 17.62 1.04 -2.83
N VAL A 83 17.23 2.01 -3.66
CA VAL A 83 16.87 3.37 -3.22
C VAL A 83 15.37 3.51 -2.94
N CYS A 84 14.51 2.92 -3.79
CA CYS A 84 13.05 3.09 -3.68
C CYS A 84 12.26 1.77 -3.63
N GLY A 85 12.95 0.63 -3.57
CA GLY A 85 12.33 -0.71 -3.49
C GLY A 85 11.63 -1.19 -4.77
N LYS A 86 11.62 -0.39 -5.85
CA LYS A 86 10.92 -0.71 -7.09
C LYS A 86 11.57 -1.91 -7.79
N ALA A 87 10.77 -2.91 -8.16
CA ALA A 87 11.25 -4.13 -8.81
C ALA A 87 11.16 -4.06 -10.35
N PHE A 88 12.15 -4.65 -11.03
CA PHE A 88 12.31 -4.69 -12.50
C PHE A 88 12.63 -6.09 -13.01
N ALA A 89 12.19 -6.37 -14.24
CA ALA A 89 12.33 -7.67 -14.88
C ALA A 89 13.74 -8.02 -15.32
N ARG A 90 14.48 -7.00 -15.77
CA ARG A 90 15.87 -7.16 -16.21
C ARG A 90 16.79 -6.27 -15.41
N ASN A 91 18.03 -6.71 -15.24
CA ASN A 91 19.06 -5.95 -14.55
C ASN A 91 19.33 -4.62 -15.27
N SER A 92 19.29 -4.63 -16.61
CA SER A 92 19.44 -3.46 -17.45
C SER A 92 18.36 -2.40 -17.18
N ASP A 93 17.11 -2.83 -16.98
CA ASP A 93 16.00 -1.94 -16.65
C ASP A 93 16.17 -1.33 -15.25
N ARG A 94 16.56 -2.13 -14.27
CA ARG A 94 16.91 -1.64 -12.92
C ARG A 94 18.07 -0.66 -12.95
N ASN A 95 19.15 -0.99 -13.66
CA ASN A 95 20.34 -0.13 -13.74
C ASN A 95 20.04 1.21 -14.43
N ARG A 96 19.23 1.17 -15.49
CA ARG A 96 18.73 2.36 -16.18
C ARG A 96 17.84 3.22 -15.28
N HIS A 97 17.01 2.57 -14.46
CA HIS A 97 16.19 3.26 -13.46
C HIS A 97 17.05 3.94 -12.38
N VAL A 98 18.13 3.31 -11.90
CA VAL A 98 19.03 3.90 -10.89
C VAL A 98 19.65 5.22 -11.37
N LYS A 99 19.89 5.39 -12.67
CA LYS A 99 20.37 6.66 -13.26
C LYS A 99 19.40 7.83 -13.07
N ILE A 100 18.14 7.56 -12.72
CA ILE A 100 17.17 8.60 -12.37
C ILE A 100 17.52 9.19 -11.00
N HIS A 101 17.84 8.33 -10.03
CA HIS A 101 18.21 8.74 -8.67
C HIS A 101 19.55 9.48 -8.63
N THR A 102 20.52 9.04 -9.43
CA THR A 102 21.84 9.70 -9.48
C THR A 102 21.86 10.97 -10.34
N GLY A 103 20.78 11.25 -11.07
CA GLY A 103 20.70 12.43 -11.96
C GLY A 103 21.63 12.38 -13.18
N VAL A 104 22.42 11.31 -13.37
CA VAL A 104 23.43 11.22 -14.42
C VAL A 104 22.76 11.18 -15.81
N ARG A 105 23.16 12.10 -16.68
CA ARG A 105 22.70 12.20 -18.07
C ARG A 105 23.91 12.18 -19.02
N PRO A 106 24.41 10.99 -19.38
CA PRO A 106 25.68 10.85 -20.08
C PRO A 106 25.58 11.16 -21.59
N PHE A 107 24.36 11.23 -22.14
CA PHE A 107 24.17 11.42 -23.58
C PHE A 107 23.76 12.87 -23.85
N GLN A 108 24.63 13.64 -24.51
CA GLN A 108 24.36 15.03 -24.87
C GLN A 108 24.10 15.16 -26.37
N CYS A 109 23.11 15.98 -26.72
CA CYS A 109 22.90 16.41 -28.09
C CYS A 109 23.96 17.43 -28.49
N ASP A 110 24.62 17.18 -29.60
CA ASP A 110 25.60 18.05 -30.25
C ASP A 110 24.99 19.32 -30.85
N VAL A 111 23.71 19.27 -31.27
CA VAL A 111 23.03 20.43 -31.87
C VAL A 111 22.54 21.42 -30.81
N CYS A 112 21.81 20.94 -29.79
CA CYS A 112 21.15 21.82 -28.81
C CYS A 112 21.64 21.63 -27.36
N SER A 113 22.71 20.85 -27.15
CA SER A 113 23.30 20.56 -25.83
C SER A 113 22.36 19.94 -24.78
N ARG A 114 21.15 19.49 -25.17
CA ARG A 114 20.24 18.79 -24.27
C ARG A 114 20.82 17.43 -23.86
N LYS A 115 20.74 17.13 -22.56
CA LYS A 115 21.26 15.88 -21.97
C LYS A 115 20.15 14.89 -21.66
N PHE A 116 20.39 13.63 -22.01
CA PHE A 116 19.48 12.49 -21.89
C PHE A 116 20.11 11.37 -21.04
N ARG A 117 19.25 10.58 -20.40
CA ARG A 117 19.66 9.42 -19.58
C ARG A 117 19.88 8.14 -20.41
N GLN A 118 19.35 8.09 -21.64
CA GLN A 118 19.32 6.91 -22.49
C GLN A 118 19.69 7.30 -23.93
N SER A 119 20.44 6.45 -24.62
CA SER A 119 20.95 6.73 -25.98
C SER A 119 19.84 6.80 -27.03
N TRP A 120 18.86 5.89 -26.99
CA TRP A 120 17.74 5.89 -27.94
C TRP A 120 16.86 7.15 -27.82
N HIS A 121 16.72 7.72 -26.61
CA HIS A 121 16.07 9.02 -26.44
C HIS A 121 16.84 10.15 -27.14
N LEU A 122 18.18 10.14 -27.07
CA LEU A 122 19.00 11.11 -27.80
C LEU A 122 18.87 10.89 -29.32
N GLN A 123 18.83 9.65 -29.79
CA GLN A 123 18.68 9.34 -31.21
C GLN A 123 17.33 9.82 -31.77
N TYR A 124 16.23 9.53 -31.06
CA TYR A 124 14.91 10.07 -31.40
C TYR A 124 14.86 11.60 -31.30
N HIS A 125 15.55 12.19 -30.33
CA HIS A 125 15.66 13.64 -30.27
C HIS A 125 16.48 14.20 -31.45
N ARG A 126 17.52 13.52 -31.90
CA ARG A 126 18.32 13.96 -33.05
C ARG A 126 17.48 14.01 -34.33
N SER A 127 16.53 13.10 -34.51
CA SER A 127 15.66 13.15 -35.68
C SER A 127 14.76 14.39 -35.73
N THR A 128 14.50 15.05 -34.59
CA THR A 128 13.76 16.33 -34.58
C THR A 128 14.59 17.49 -35.12
N HIS A 129 15.92 17.34 -35.25
CA HIS A 129 16.79 18.34 -35.87
C HIS A 129 17.02 18.09 -37.35
N THR A 130 16.68 16.90 -37.86
CA THR A 130 16.90 16.50 -39.26
C THR A 130 15.63 16.55 -40.12
N ASP A 131 14.47 16.93 -39.56
CA ASP A 131 13.19 16.98 -40.27
C ASP A 131 12.96 18.33 -40.99
N PHE A 132 13.91 18.74 -41.83
CA PHE A 132 13.79 19.89 -42.74
C PHE A 132 14.40 19.57 -44.11
#